data_AF-A0AAD3ZL22-F1
#
_entry.id   AF-A0AAD3ZL22-F1
#
_cell.length_a   1.000
_cell.length_b   1.000
_cell.length_c   1.000
_cell.angle_alpha   90.00
_cell.angle_beta   90.00
_cell.angle_gamma   90.00
#
_symmetry.space_group_name_H-M   'P 1'
#
loop_
_entity.id
_entity.type
_entity.pdbx_description
1 polymer ?
#
loop_
_entity_poly.entity_id
_entity_poly.type
_entity_poly.pdbx_seq_one_letter_code
_entity_poly.pdbx_strand_id
1 'polypeptide(L)'
;MRILPIYSVQPGMRLGRSVLDQDGRLIVAAGVTLTRRLLTLLEEQGYTAVYIADGFDDVELPEVVRLETKHEVIKSIRQFVESEALYDKRLAMSLTYRGGPPAPNMVSKARYDACLSIVRAAEMLVTDILSQTEVIIGMVDIKSLHDYSFAHAVNVALISLVVGRMMGYGKRELRELGIGALLHDIGKTAVSSSIWLKP
;
A
#
# COMPACT_ATOMS: atom_id res chain seq x y z
N MET A 1 15.78 -2.14 -16.71
CA MET A 1 14.93 -0.97 -16.39
C MET A 1 15.28 -0.39 -15.02
N ARG A 2 15.15 0.93 -14.83
CA ARG A 2 15.35 1.63 -13.55
C ARG A 2 14.15 2.47 -13.14
N ILE A 3 13.86 2.59 -11.85
CA ILE A 3 12.85 3.52 -11.34
C ILE A 3 13.44 4.91 -11.19
N LEU A 4 12.79 5.93 -11.76
CA LEU A 4 13.17 7.34 -11.62
C LEU A 4 11.98 8.17 -11.14
N PRO A 5 12.17 9.05 -10.14
CA PRO A 5 11.19 10.06 -9.78
C PRO A 5 10.78 10.91 -11.00
N ILE A 6 9.50 11.22 -11.20
CA ILE A 6 9.00 11.94 -12.39
C ILE A 6 9.73 13.28 -12.58
N TYR A 7 10.01 14.01 -11.50
CA TYR A 7 10.76 15.28 -11.56
C TYR A 7 12.20 15.13 -12.10
N SER A 8 12.77 13.93 -12.05
CA SER A 8 14.11 13.61 -12.56
C SER A 8 14.09 13.04 -13.98
N VAL A 9 12.91 12.76 -14.54
CA VAL A 9 12.74 12.16 -15.86
C VAL A 9 12.74 13.25 -16.91
N GLN A 10 13.61 13.09 -17.91
CA GLN A 10 13.69 14.03 -19.02
C GLN A 10 12.78 13.60 -20.17
N PRO A 11 12.13 14.55 -20.87
CA PRO A 11 11.46 14.26 -22.12
C PRO A 11 12.41 13.56 -23.10
N GLY A 12 11.93 12.50 -23.75
CA GLY A 12 12.75 11.66 -24.63
C GLY A 12 13.19 10.33 -24.01
N MET A 13 13.11 10.17 -22.68
CA MET A 13 13.30 8.87 -22.04
C MET A 13 12.15 7.91 -22.40
N ARG A 14 12.45 6.62 -22.55
CA ARG A 14 11.43 5.59 -22.83
C ARG A 14 10.91 4.96 -21.55
N LEU A 15 9.59 4.79 -21.49
CA LEU A 15 8.93 4.12 -20.38
C LEU A 15 9.25 2.62 -20.41
N GLY A 16 9.74 2.07 -19.30
CA GLY A 16 10.09 0.66 -19.14
C GLY A 16 8.92 -0.24 -18.79
N ARG A 17 7.86 0.29 -18.14
CA ARG A 17 6.66 -0.47 -17.75
C ARG A 17 5.40 0.35 -17.98
N SER A 18 4.33 -0.29 -18.44
CA SER A 18 3.02 0.35 -18.62
C SER A 18 2.54 1.00 -17.33
N VAL A 19 2.03 2.22 -17.43
CA VAL A 19 1.36 2.92 -16.33
C VAL A 19 -0.13 2.67 -16.43
N LEU A 20 -0.71 2.13 -15.35
CA LEU A 20 -2.13 1.85 -15.20
C LEU A 20 -2.76 2.76 -14.15
N ASP A 21 -4.02 3.13 -14.32
CA ASP A 21 -4.81 3.82 -13.31
C ASP A 21 -5.28 2.88 -12.19
N GLN A 22 -5.97 3.43 -11.20
CA GLN A 22 -6.55 2.70 -10.06
C GLN A 22 -7.60 1.64 -10.46
N ASP A 23 -8.23 1.79 -11.62
CA ASP A 23 -9.19 0.84 -12.19
C ASP A 23 -8.51 -0.18 -13.12
N GLY A 24 -7.18 -0.19 -13.19
CA GLY A 24 -6.39 -1.08 -14.04
C GLY A 24 -6.37 -0.68 -15.52
N ARG A 25 -6.87 0.51 -15.89
CA ARG A 25 -6.88 0.98 -17.27
C ARG A 25 -5.52 1.52 -17.66
N LEU A 26 -5.13 1.26 -18.91
CA LEU A 26 -3.86 1.70 -19.45
C LEU A 26 -3.84 3.22 -19.67
N ILE A 27 -2.93 3.92 -18.98
CA ILE A 27 -2.66 5.36 -19.20
C ILE A 27 -1.55 5.52 -20.23
N VAL A 28 -0.42 4.84 -20.02
CA VAL A 28 0.74 4.92 -20.92
C VAL A 28 1.30 3.52 -21.11
N ALA A 29 1.41 3.07 -22.36
CA ALA A 29 2.00 1.78 -22.68
C ALA A 29 3.52 1.76 -22.46
N ALA A 30 4.05 0.61 -22.02
CA ALA A 30 5.48 0.35 -22.03
C ALA A 30 6.09 0.64 -23.41
N GLY A 31 7.33 1.13 -23.42
CA GLY A 31 8.08 1.47 -24.62
C GLY A 31 7.80 2.86 -25.19
N VAL A 32 6.74 3.55 -24.74
CA VAL A 32 6.41 4.92 -25.17
C VAL A 32 7.50 5.91 -24.74
N THR A 33 7.89 6.79 -25.67
CA THR A 33 8.79 7.93 -25.37
C THR A 33 8.03 8.98 -24.58
N LEU A 34 8.50 9.28 -23.37
CA LEU A 34 7.87 10.24 -22.48
C LEU A 34 8.05 11.66 -23.01
N THR A 35 6.93 12.32 -23.29
CA THR A 35 6.90 13.74 -23.66
C THR A 35 6.65 14.60 -22.42
N ARG A 36 6.95 15.90 -22.50
CA ARG A 36 6.64 16.83 -21.40
C ARG A 36 5.15 16.79 -21.03
N ARG A 37 4.25 16.67 -22.02
CA ARG A 37 2.81 16.52 -21.79
C ARG A 37 2.44 15.23 -21.06
N LEU A 38 3.08 14.10 -21.39
CA LEU A 38 2.86 12.84 -20.68
C LEU A 38 3.38 12.91 -19.24
N LEU A 39 4.54 13.54 -19.02
CA LEU A 39 5.09 13.72 -17.67
C LEU A 39 4.17 14.59 -16.81
N THR A 40 3.65 15.69 -17.36
CA THR A 40 2.65 16.54 -16.68
C THR A 40 1.36 15.78 -16.38
N LEU A 41 0.81 15.03 -17.35
CA LEU A 41 -0.38 14.20 -17.12
C LEU A 41 -0.15 13.21 -15.99
N LEU A 42 1.01 12.54 -16.00
CA LEU A 42 1.34 11.59 -14.96
C LEU A 42 1.44 12.30 -13.59
N GLU A 43 2.16 13.42 -13.51
CA GLU A 43 2.29 14.20 -12.28
C GLU A 43 0.92 14.68 -11.74
N GLU A 44 0.04 15.19 -12.61
CA GLU A 44 -1.32 15.62 -12.27
C GLU A 44 -2.21 14.46 -11.78
N GLN A 45 -1.98 13.25 -12.29
CA GLN A 45 -2.65 12.02 -11.83
C GLN A 45 -1.99 11.43 -10.57
N GLY A 46 -1.03 12.14 -9.95
CA GLY A 46 -0.41 11.75 -8.70
C GLY A 46 0.79 10.79 -8.84
N TYR A 47 1.27 10.55 -10.06
CA TYR A 47 2.40 9.66 -10.30
C TYR A 47 3.73 10.32 -9.88
N THR A 48 4.47 9.68 -8.97
CA THR A 48 5.72 10.23 -8.41
C THR A 48 7.01 9.66 -9.00
N ALA A 49 7.03 8.43 -9.54
CA ALA A 49 8.20 7.81 -10.20
C ALA A 49 7.86 6.83 -11.34
N VAL A 50 8.51 6.87 -12.50
CA VAL A 50 8.27 5.90 -13.61
C VAL A 50 9.45 4.94 -13.78
N TYR A 51 9.17 3.73 -14.28
CA TYR A 51 10.22 2.85 -14.80
C TYR A 51 10.70 3.40 -16.14
N ILE A 52 12.00 3.61 -16.28
CA ILE A 52 12.66 4.01 -17.51
C ILE A 52 13.46 2.84 -18.05
N ALA A 53 13.30 2.57 -19.35
CA ALA A 53 14.12 1.59 -20.06
C ALA A 53 15.57 2.08 -20.10
N ASP A 54 16.50 1.24 -19.66
CA ASP A 54 17.93 1.56 -19.52
C ASP A 54 18.84 0.51 -20.17
N GLY A 55 18.29 -0.32 -21.06
CA GLY A 55 19.06 -1.32 -21.81
C GLY A 55 19.41 -2.57 -21.00
N PHE A 56 19.07 -2.61 -19.71
CA PHE A 56 19.06 -3.82 -18.86
C PHE A 56 17.63 -4.34 -18.74
N ASP A 57 16.97 -4.53 -19.87
CA ASP A 57 15.53 -4.86 -19.95
C ASP A 57 15.25 -6.36 -19.78
N ASP A 58 16.27 -7.16 -19.48
CA ASP A 58 16.21 -8.64 -19.47
C ASP A 58 15.58 -9.23 -18.20
N VAL A 59 15.22 -8.40 -17.22
CA VAL A 59 14.56 -8.85 -15.99
C VAL A 59 13.19 -8.18 -15.87
N GLU A 60 12.19 -8.80 -16.50
CA GLU A 60 10.80 -8.61 -16.07
C GLU A 60 10.69 -9.19 -14.66
N LEU A 61 10.59 -8.34 -13.64
CA LEU A 61 10.29 -8.79 -12.28
C LEU A 61 8.82 -9.25 -12.27
N PRO A 62 8.52 -10.56 -12.18
CA PRO A 62 7.14 -11.01 -12.09
C PRO A 62 6.54 -10.47 -10.79
N GLU A 63 5.33 -9.92 -10.89
CA GLU A 63 4.65 -9.35 -9.74
C GLU A 63 4.14 -10.50 -8.84
N VAL A 64 4.78 -10.73 -7.69
CA VAL A 64 4.41 -11.81 -6.74
C VAL A 64 2.95 -11.69 -6.29
N VAL A 65 2.52 -10.45 -6.08
CA VAL A 65 1.22 -10.10 -5.53
C VAL A 65 0.44 -9.33 -6.57
N ARG A 66 -0.78 -9.79 -6.83
CA ARG A 66 -1.66 -9.22 -7.85
C ARG A 66 -2.01 -7.76 -7.52
N LEU A 67 -2.22 -6.95 -8.54
CA LEU A 67 -2.59 -5.54 -8.36
C LEU A 67 -3.90 -5.41 -7.56
N GLU A 68 -4.86 -6.31 -7.79
CA GLU A 68 -6.12 -6.37 -7.06
C GLU A 68 -5.90 -6.66 -5.58
N THR A 69 -4.97 -7.57 -5.25
CA THR A 69 -4.60 -7.86 -3.86
C THR A 69 -4.01 -6.63 -3.19
N LYS A 70 -3.11 -5.92 -3.86
CA LYS A 70 -2.52 -4.67 -3.36
C LYS A 70 -3.60 -3.62 -3.07
N HIS A 71 -4.55 -3.43 -3.97
CA HIS A 71 -5.66 -2.49 -3.78
C HIS A 71 -6.57 -2.87 -2.60
N GLU A 72 -6.97 -4.13 -2.46
CA GLU A 72 -7.83 -4.56 -1.35
C GLU A 72 -7.12 -4.48 0.00
N VAL A 73 -5.80 -4.75 0.05
CA VAL A 73 -5.00 -4.55 1.25
C VAL A 73 -5.01 -3.08 1.67
N ILE A 74 -4.78 -2.15 0.73
CA ILE A 74 -4.70 -0.73 1.06
C ILE A 74 -6.07 -0.19 1.50
N LYS A 75 -7.14 -0.62 0.85
CA LYS A 75 -8.51 -0.33 1.27
C LYS A 75 -8.80 -0.83 2.68
N SER A 76 -8.31 -2.02 3.03
CA SER A 76 -8.46 -2.59 4.38
C SER A 76 -7.72 -1.76 5.43
N ILE A 77 -6.49 -1.30 5.14
CA ILE A 77 -5.74 -0.39 6.02
C ILE A 77 -6.49 0.93 6.21
N ARG A 78 -6.98 1.53 5.11
CA ARG A 78 -7.75 2.79 5.18
C ARG A 78 -8.99 2.63 6.06
N GLN A 79 -9.78 1.58 5.84
CA GLN A 79 -10.97 1.30 6.64
C GLN A 79 -10.64 1.12 8.12
N PHE A 80 -9.51 0.47 8.44
CA PHE A 80 -9.03 0.32 9.81
C PHE A 80 -8.70 1.67 10.45
N VAL A 81 -7.89 2.49 9.79
CA VAL A 81 -7.49 3.81 10.27
C VAL A 81 -8.71 4.72 10.49
N GLU A 82 -9.65 4.73 9.55
CA GLU A 82 -10.90 5.49 9.66
C GLU A 82 -11.75 5.03 10.85
N SER A 83 -11.82 3.71 11.09
CA SER A 83 -12.56 3.15 12.22
C SER A 83 -11.98 3.54 13.58
N GLU A 84 -10.65 3.67 13.69
CA GLU A 84 -9.97 4.11 14.91
C GLU A 84 -10.07 5.64 15.10
N ALA A 85 -9.96 6.44 14.02
CA ALA A 85 -10.17 7.88 14.10
C ALA A 85 -11.59 8.27 14.53
N LEU A 86 -12.61 7.50 14.11
CA LEU A 86 -13.99 7.65 14.56
C LEU A 86 -14.19 7.25 16.03
N TYR A 87 -13.40 6.29 16.52
CA TYR A 87 -13.42 5.88 17.93
C TYR A 87 -12.91 7.00 18.84
N ASP A 88 -11.77 7.60 18.52
CA ASP A 88 -11.18 8.70 19.31
C ASP A 88 -12.13 9.91 19.40
N LYS A 89 -12.73 10.33 18.28
CA LYS A 89 -13.70 11.44 18.27
C LYS A 89 -14.94 11.14 19.12
N ARG A 90 -15.45 9.91 19.09
CA ARG A 90 -16.61 9.51 19.90
C ARG A 90 -16.27 9.38 21.37
N LEU A 91 -15.09 8.88 21.73
CA LEU A 91 -14.62 8.82 23.10
C LEU A 91 -14.52 10.24 23.68
N ALA A 92 -13.90 11.17 22.96
CA ALA A 92 -13.84 12.58 23.32
C ALA A 92 -15.25 13.24 23.46
N MET A 93 -16.20 12.86 22.58
CA MET A 93 -17.57 13.37 22.64
C MET A 93 -18.38 12.75 23.80
N SER A 94 -18.09 11.49 24.18
CA SER A 94 -18.72 10.84 25.35
C SER A 94 -18.26 11.43 26.68
N LEU A 95 -17.04 11.96 26.74
CA LEU A 95 -16.48 12.64 27.91
C LEU A 95 -17.03 14.06 28.11
N THR A 96 -17.60 14.68 27.06
CA THR A 96 -18.20 16.02 27.11
C THR A 96 -19.72 16.00 27.25
N TYR A 97 -20.36 14.84 27.07
CA TYR A 97 -21.81 14.69 27.17
C TYR A 97 -22.26 14.44 28.62
N ARG A 98 -22.98 15.38 29.22
CA ARG A 98 -23.53 15.27 30.59
C ARG A 98 -24.61 14.18 30.79
N GLY A 99 -24.91 13.38 29.77
CA GLY A 99 -25.95 12.33 29.77
C GLY A 99 -25.44 10.89 29.83
N GLY A 100 -24.13 10.66 29.95
CA GLY A 100 -23.53 9.32 29.90
C GLY A 100 -23.26 8.81 28.48
N PRO A 101 -22.38 7.80 28.31
CA PRO A 101 -21.95 7.33 26.99
C PRO A 101 -23.11 6.66 26.22
N PRO A 102 -23.21 6.87 24.89
CA PRO A 102 -24.18 6.15 24.07
C PRO A 102 -23.94 4.64 24.13
N ALA A 103 -25.03 3.86 24.05
CA ALA A 103 -25.00 2.41 24.25
C ALA A 103 -23.98 1.68 23.33
N PRO A 104 -23.35 0.57 23.81
CA PRO A 104 -22.10 0.03 23.25
C PRO A 104 -22.19 -0.62 21.86
N ASN A 105 -23.38 -0.71 21.27
CA ASN A 105 -23.70 -1.84 20.39
C ASN A 105 -23.54 -1.59 18.88
N MET A 106 -23.27 -0.36 18.44
CA MET A 106 -23.01 -0.04 17.02
C MET A 106 -21.57 0.38 16.70
N VAL A 107 -20.80 0.80 17.71
CA VAL A 107 -19.37 1.17 17.56
C VAL A 107 -18.47 -0.07 17.50
N SER A 108 -18.93 -1.21 18.02
CA SER A 108 -18.20 -2.48 18.01
C SER A 108 -18.18 -3.15 16.63
N LYS A 109 -19.27 -3.06 15.86
CA LYS A 109 -19.38 -3.76 14.57
C LYS A 109 -18.42 -3.22 13.51
N ALA A 110 -18.36 -1.90 13.33
CA ALA A 110 -17.48 -1.30 12.32
C ALA A 110 -15.99 -1.56 12.61
N ARG A 111 -15.58 -1.49 13.88
CA ARG A 111 -14.21 -1.86 14.31
C ARG A 111 -13.94 -3.35 14.12
N TYR A 112 -14.89 -4.20 14.47
CA TYR A 112 -14.78 -5.64 14.24
C TYR A 112 -14.63 -5.97 12.76
N ASP A 113 -15.46 -5.36 11.90
CA ASP A 113 -15.40 -5.55 10.45
C ASP A 113 -14.06 -5.04 9.87
N ALA A 114 -13.53 -3.95 10.40
CA ALA A 114 -12.21 -3.42 10.01
C ALA A 114 -11.04 -4.30 10.50
N CYS A 115 -11.11 -4.86 11.71
CA CYS A 115 -10.13 -5.84 12.17
C CYS A 115 -10.14 -7.08 11.27
N LEU A 116 -11.35 -7.55 10.92
CA LEU A 116 -11.53 -8.70 10.06
C LEU A 116 -11.02 -8.45 8.64
N SER A 117 -11.15 -7.23 8.10
CA SER A 117 -10.61 -6.89 6.78
C SER A 117 -9.08 -6.94 6.76
N ILE A 118 -8.39 -6.48 7.83
CA ILE A 118 -6.93 -6.61 7.95
C ILE A 118 -6.48 -8.07 7.98
N VAL A 119 -7.18 -8.92 8.75
CA VAL A 119 -6.85 -10.36 8.79
C VAL A 119 -7.01 -11.00 7.41
N ARG A 120 -8.07 -10.65 6.67
CA ARG A 120 -8.30 -11.12 5.30
C ARG A 120 -7.22 -10.60 4.33
N ALA A 121 -6.84 -9.34 4.44
CA ALA A 121 -5.79 -8.73 3.63
C ALA A 121 -4.44 -9.46 3.83
N ALA A 122 -4.06 -9.74 5.07
CA ALA A 122 -2.87 -10.52 5.37
C ALA A 122 -2.95 -11.95 4.78
N GLU A 123 -4.11 -12.60 4.87
CA GLU A 123 -4.32 -13.94 4.30
C GLU A 123 -4.18 -13.94 2.76
N MET A 124 -4.67 -12.89 2.09
CA MET A 124 -4.51 -12.72 0.64
C MET A 124 -3.03 -12.58 0.26
N LEU A 125 -2.28 -11.74 0.97
CA LEU A 125 -0.83 -11.57 0.76
C LEU A 125 -0.07 -12.89 0.97
N VAL A 126 -0.37 -13.61 2.06
CA VAL A 126 0.25 -14.91 2.34
C VAL A 126 -0.09 -15.93 1.24
N THR A 127 -1.32 -15.94 0.77
CA THR A 127 -1.75 -16.84 -0.31
C THR A 127 -1.00 -16.54 -1.61
N ASP A 128 -0.92 -15.27 -2.00
CA ASP A 128 -0.18 -14.85 -3.19
C ASP A 128 1.30 -15.22 -3.06
N ILE A 129 1.94 -14.92 -1.93
CA ILE A 129 3.35 -15.23 -1.69
C ILE A 129 3.61 -16.73 -1.70
N LEU A 130 2.78 -17.55 -1.07
CA LEU A 130 2.98 -19.00 -1.02
C LEU A 130 2.70 -19.69 -2.36
N SER A 131 1.89 -19.07 -3.22
CA SER A 131 1.55 -19.62 -4.55
C SER A 131 2.67 -19.50 -5.58
N GLN A 132 3.71 -18.70 -5.30
CA GLN A 132 4.80 -18.41 -6.24
C GLN A 132 6.01 -19.31 -6.00
N THR A 133 6.52 -19.97 -7.04
CA THR A 133 7.66 -20.89 -6.93
C THR A 133 8.98 -20.14 -6.73
N GLU A 134 9.14 -19.00 -7.39
CA GLU A 134 10.26 -18.07 -7.23
C GLU A 134 9.77 -16.76 -6.62
N VAL A 135 10.48 -16.23 -5.62
CA VAL A 135 10.05 -15.03 -4.89
C VAL A 135 10.83 -13.82 -5.37
N ILE A 136 10.25 -13.09 -6.32
CA ILE A 136 10.84 -11.86 -6.86
C ILE A 136 9.95 -10.67 -6.47
N ILE A 137 10.33 -9.91 -5.44
CA ILE A 137 9.44 -8.92 -4.81
C ILE A 137 9.09 -7.76 -5.74
N GLY A 138 7.87 -7.76 -6.29
CA GLY A 138 7.26 -6.59 -6.93
C GLY A 138 6.59 -5.69 -5.89
N MET A 139 7.25 -4.60 -5.50
CA MET A 139 6.71 -3.63 -4.53
C MET A 139 5.42 -2.96 -5.03
N VAL A 140 4.61 -2.46 -4.10
CA VAL A 140 3.66 -1.39 -4.39
C VAL A 140 4.47 -0.15 -4.72
N ASP A 141 4.44 0.30 -5.97
CA ASP A 141 5.03 1.59 -6.32
C ASP A 141 4.36 2.68 -5.47
N ILE A 142 5.12 3.72 -5.13
CA ILE A 142 4.70 4.91 -4.36
C ILE A 142 3.55 5.69 -5.05
N LYS A 143 2.99 5.15 -6.12
CA LYS A 143 2.17 5.82 -7.13
C LYS A 143 0.68 5.61 -7.04
N SER A 144 0.18 4.54 -6.41
CA SER A 144 -1.22 4.15 -6.61
C SER A 144 -2.19 4.57 -5.53
N LEU A 145 -1.77 5.14 -4.39
CA LEU A 145 -2.71 5.79 -3.48
C LEU A 145 -2.12 7.07 -2.89
N HIS A 146 -2.98 8.07 -2.74
CA HIS A 146 -2.78 9.35 -2.07
C HIS A 146 -2.29 9.27 -0.60
N ASP A 147 -1.84 8.10 -0.12
CA ASP A 147 -1.37 7.83 1.23
C ASP A 147 -0.02 7.08 1.18
N TYR A 148 1.09 7.83 1.10
CA TYR A 148 2.46 7.31 1.16
C TYR A 148 2.66 6.29 2.31
N SER A 149 2.01 6.54 3.45
CA SER A 149 2.04 5.68 4.63
C SER A 149 1.41 4.29 4.41
N PHE A 150 0.38 4.17 3.57
CA PHE A 150 -0.26 2.88 3.30
C PHE A 150 0.54 2.06 2.30
N ALA A 151 1.10 2.68 1.26
CA ALA A 151 2.03 2.00 0.36
C ALA A 151 3.26 1.48 1.12
N HIS A 152 3.77 2.27 2.08
CA HIS A 152 4.82 1.84 2.98
C HIS A 152 4.43 0.60 3.80
N ALA A 153 3.27 0.62 4.46
CA ALA A 153 2.79 -0.52 5.25
C ALA A 153 2.67 -1.81 4.40
N VAL A 154 2.16 -1.71 3.16
CA VAL A 154 2.09 -2.87 2.26
C VAL A 154 3.48 -3.36 1.85
N ASN A 155 4.40 -2.46 1.49
CA ASN A 155 5.76 -2.85 1.12
C ASN A 155 6.51 -3.51 2.27
N VAL A 156 6.38 -2.98 3.49
CA VAL A 156 6.95 -3.59 4.70
C VAL A 156 6.35 -4.98 4.93
N ALA A 157 5.04 -5.14 4.75
CA ALA A 157 4.38 -6.45 4.85
C ALA A 157 4.89 -7.44 3.80
N LEU A 158 5.00 -7.03 2.53
CA LEU A 158 5.53 -7.87 1.46
C LEU A 158 6.95 -8.34 1.76
N ILE A 159 7.86 -7.43 2.12
CA ILE A 159 9.24 -7.77 2.49
C ILE A 159 9.26 -8.73 3.68
N SER A 160 8.50 -8.42 4.73
CA SER A 160 8.46 -9.23 5.95
C SER A 160 8.00 -10.65 5.66
N LEU A 161 6.94 -10.80 4.86
CA LEU A 161 6.39 -12.11 4.49
C LEU A 161 7.37 -12.92 3.62
N VAL A 162 8.08 -12.27 2.70
CA VAL A 162 9.11 -12.90 1.87
C VAL A 162 10.25 -13.39 2.74
N VAL A 163 10.75 -12.55 3.64
CA VAL A 163 11.82 -12.91 4.60
C VAL A 163 11.34 -14.06 5.49
N GLY A 164 10.13 -13.99 6.05
CA GLY A 164 9.55 -15.05 6.88
C GLY A 164 9.46 -16.38 6.12
N ARG A 165 9.05 -16.34 4.84
CA ARG A 165 9.00 -17.54 3.99
C ARG A 165 10.40 -18.12 3.77
N MET A 166 11.40 -17.29 3.49
CA MET A 166 12.79 -17.72 3.35
C MET A 166 13.36 -18.31 4.64
N MET A 167 12.87 -17.86 5.79
CA MET A 167 13.19 -18.41 7.11
C MET A 167 12.39 -19.70 7.45
N GLY A 168 11.54 -20.18 6.54
CA GLY A 168 10.78 -21.42 6.72
C GLY A 168 9.50 -21.28 7.55
N TYR A 169 9.00 -20.06 7.75
CA TYR A 169 7.77 -19.84 8.53
C TYR A 169 6.57 -20.50 7.86
N GLY A 170 5.76 -21.18 8.67
CA GLY A 170 4.51 -21.78 8.23
C GLY A 170 3.43 -20.73 7.97
N LYS A 171 2.34 -21.16 7.31
CA LYS A 171 1.22 -20.27 6.94
C LYS A 171 0.66 -19.45 8.12
N ARG A 172 0.57 -20.04 9.31
CA ARG A 172 0.07 -19.35 10.51
C ARG A 172 1.00 -18.23 10.96
N GLU A 173 2.30 -18.50 11.00
CA GLU A 173 3.34 -17.55 11.41
C GLU A 173 3.45 -16.41 10.40
N LEU A 174 3.40 -16.73 9.10
CA LEU A 174 3.34 -15.73 8.04
C LEU A 174 2.12 -14.82 8.17
N ARG A 175 0.95 -15.37 8.51
CA ARG A 175 -0.26 -14.55 8.72
C ARG A 175 -0.09 -13.58 9.89
N GLU A 176 0.43 -14.05 11.02
CA GLU A 176 0.69 -13.20 12.19
C GLU A 176 1.72 -12.11 11.88
N LEU A 177 2.80 -12.46 11.16
CA LEU A 177 3.80 -11.53 10.67
C LEU A 177 3.20 -10.48 9.71
N GLY A 178 2.35 -10.92 8.78
CA GLY A 178 1.68 -10.05 7.82
C GLY A 178 0.76 -9.04 8.51
N ILE A 179 -0.04 -9.46 9.49
CA ILE A 179 -0.89 -8.57 10.29
C ILE A 179 -0.03 -7.54 11.03
N GLY A 180 1.03 -8.00 11.71
CA GLY A 180 1.94 -7.14 12.46
C GLY A 180 2.62 -6.11 11.56
N ALA A 181 3.08 -6.52 10.38
CA ALA A 181 3.76 -5.64 9.43
C ALA A 181 2.80 -4.61 8.79
N LEU A 182 1.57 -5.01 8.46
CA LEU A 182 0.54 -4.08 7.93
C LEU A 182 0.16 -2.99 8.94
N LEU A 183 0.21 -3.31 10.24
CA LEU A 183 -0.21 -2.40 11.32
C LEU A 183 0.96 -1.77 12.09
N HIS A 184 2.22 -2.06 11.75
CA HIS A 184 3.39 -1.73 12.59
C HIS A 184 3.49 -0.24 12.95
N ASP A 185 3.11 0.63 12.00
CA ASP A 185 3.21 2.08 12.11
C ASP A 185 1.85 2.75 12.39
N ILE A 186 0.80 1.99 12.71
CA ILE A 186 -0.55 2.55 12.92
C ILE A 186 -0.58 3.63 14.01
N GLY A 187 0.25 3.50 15.05
CA GLY A 187 0.35 4.51 16.10
C GLY A 187 0.81 5.90 15.59
N LYS A 188 1.49 5.96 14.45
CA LYS A 188 1.91 7.25 13.83
C LYS A 188 0.72 8.07 13.35
N THR A 189 -0.44 7.47 13.09
CA THR A 189 -1.64 8.21 12.69
C THR A 189 -2.25 9.02 13.84
N ALA A 190 -1.89 8.71 15.09
CA ALA A 190 -2.36 9.41 16.29
C ALA A 190 -1.44 10.57 16.71
N VAL A 191 -0.32 10.78 16.02
CA VAL A 191 0.66 11.83 16.35
C VAL A 191 0.89 12.76 15.16
N SER A 192 1.13 14.04 15.44
CA SER A 192 1.36 15.04 14.38
C SER A 192 2.53 14.66 13.50
N SER A 193 2.40 14.88 12.20
CA SER A 193 3.43 14.57 11.21
C SER A 193 4.75 15.28 11.48
N SER A 194 4.74 16.43 12.14
CA SER A 194 5.95 17.17 12.58
C SER A 194 6.81 16.43 13.61
N ILE A 195 6.27 15.40 14.28
CA ILE A 195 7.00 14.63 15.29
C ILE A 195 7.84 13.52 14.64
N TRP A 196 7.35 12.94 13.54
CA TRP A 196 8.00 11.81 12.87
C TRP A 196 8.58 12.15 11.49
N LEU A 197 8.22 13.28 10.89
CA LEU A 197 8.97 13.91 9.82
C LEU A 197 10.11 14.71 10.45
N LYS A 198 11.28 14.09 10.59
CA LYS A 198 12.51 14.84 10.89
C LYS A 198 12.89 15.69 9.66
N PRO A 199 13.44 16.91 9.86
CA PRO A 199 13.97 17.74 8.79
C PRO A 199 15.12 17.07 8.04
#